data_AF-A0A1W9W040-F1
#
_entry.id   AF-A0A1W9W040-F1
#
_cell.length_a   1.000
_cell.length_b   1.000
_cell.length_c   1.000
_cell.angle_alpha   90.00
_cell.angle_beta   90.00
_cell.angle_gamma   90.00
#
_symmetry.space_group_name_H-M   'P 1'
#
loop_
_entity.id
_entity.type
_entity.pdbx_description
1 polymer ?
#
loop_
_entity_poly.entity_id
_entity_poly.type
_entity_poly.pdbx_seq_one_letter_code
_entity_poly.pdbx_strand_id
1 'polypeptide(L)'
;FFRGAYSTPKLHYPLFPDSPVQDFETFILRGGVNRSFAGNKDSKPKHTTYTRDQWVRDSQIAMSGVGSHGIFVHLYLNGLYWGLYNLVERPDADFAVSYFGGDKTEWHAHNHDGAISGDSERIFTLGYTMLELEHGGFAIPENYDYVQSELDIVAFIDYIILNWYAGNQDWPAGNWYALQRNPTGKLHFFVWDAEHTWTKGASLYLELFEPSNLIGRLFMALMYNPDFKITFADRIYHLLYHDGVLSEANTLSRWNRLQATLDTAIVAESARWGDSRYDEPITREHWLKAQKRVTEQMIDNGDKLIHLLREAGHYPLIDPPQFNQHGGRITSNFALTMTTNKGDIYYTTDGSDPCLVITGNIQPQAMQYIQPLILTQTTHVKARTFADGVWSALHESTFLLESPFTKIAIIEMMYNPKGGDKYEFIKLKNIGNAPIDMSYAHFEGIDYVFSAGSVLDYGQCWVLVKNAKFFNERYEADFFAIYQGKLSNKGEKITLKDISGNVLSSVRYDDDNGWALSSDGKGDSLVVIQEHGNLGLCHKPLH
;
A
#
# COMPACT_ATOMS: atom_id res chain seq x y z
N PHE A 1 -26.86 8.21 6.13
CA PHE A 1 -27.40 7.23 7.09
C PHE A 1 -28.48 6.42 6.40
N PHE A 2 -28.26 5.13 6.25
CA PHE A 2 -29.32 4.17 5.96
C PHE A 2 -30.14 4.00 7.24
N ARG A 3 -31.47 4.07 7.12
CA ARG A 3 -32.38 3.98 8.26
C ARG A 3 -33.27 2.77 8.05
N GLY A 4 -33.13 1.76 8.91
CA GLY A 4 -33.89 0.51 8.88
C GLY A 4 -35.41 0.68 8.80
N ALA A 5 -35.92 1.80 9.33
CA ALA A 5 -37.34 2.14 9.29
C ALA A 5 -37.86 2.52 7.87
N TYR A 6 -36.97 2.89 6.95
CA TYR A 6 -37.33 3.35 5.60
C TYR A 6 -36.81 2.41 4.49
N SER A 7 -35.77 1.62 4.75
CA SER A 7 -35.18 0.65 3.83
C SER A 7 -34.16 -0.25 4.56
N THR A 8 -33.36 -1.02 3.82
CA THR A 8 -32.20 -1.77 4.33
C THR A 8 -31.33 -0.89 5.23
N PRO A 9 -30.94 -1.34 6.44
CA PRO A 9 -30.18 -0.54 7.40
C PRO A 9 -28.73 -0.30 6.98
N LYS A 10 -28.23 -1.06 5.99
CA LYS A 10 -26.90 -0.89 5.38
C LYS A 10 -26.99 -0.98 3.86
N LEU A 11 -26.06 -0.32 3.19
CA LEU A 11 -25.73 -0.58 1.80
C LEU A 11 -24.78 -1.78 1.74
N HIS A 12 -25.18 -2.82 1.01
CA HIS A 12 -24.36 -3.98 0.69
C HIS A 12 -23.89 -3.87 -0.77
N TYR A 13 -22.77 -3.19 -1.00
CA TYR A 13 -22.26 -2.93 -2.34
C TYR A 13 -20.77 -2.57 -2.29
N PRO A 14 -19.91 -3.08 -3.20
CA PRO A 14 -18.50 -2.68 -3.29
C PRO A 14 -18.37 -1.25 -3.84
N LEU A 15 -18.73 -0.26 -3.01
CA LEU A 15 -18.79 1.15 -3.39
C LEU A 15 -17.41 1.72 -3.68
N PHE A 16 -16.42 1.31 -2.90
CA PHE A 16 -15.02 1.68 -3.03
C PHE A 16 -14.25 0.47 -3.58
N PRO A 17 -13.73 0.50 -4.82
CA PRO A 17 -13.12 -0.66 -5.46
C PRO A 17 -11.93 -1.29 -4.70
N ASP A 18 -11.25 -0.49 -3.89
CA ASP A 18 -10.05 -0.84 -3.12
C ASP A 18 -10.32 -1.05 -1.63
N SER A 19 -11.57 -0.89 -1.17
CA SER A 19 -11.92 -1.11 0.22
C SER A 19 -12.09 -2.59 0.55
N PRO A 20 -11.60 -3.07 1.71
CA PRO A 20 -11.84 -4.43 2.17
C PRO A 20 -13.27 -4.66 2.68
N VAL A 21 -14.09 -3.60 2.81
CA VAL A 21 -15.46 -3.68 3.33
C VAL A 21 -16.50 -3.36 2.25
N GLN A 22 -17.68 -3.96 2.36
CA GLN A 22 -18.79 -3.79 1.40
C GLN A 22 -20.10 -3.38 2.07
N ASP A 23 -20.07 -3.16 3.38
CA ASP A 23 -21.21 -2.90 4.24
C ASP A 23 -21.10 -1.49 4.83
N PHE A 24 -22.05 -0.61 4.52
CA PHE A 24 -21.98 0.78 4.96
C PHE A 24 -23.31 1.30 5.49
N GLU A 25 -23.33 1.86 6.70
CA GLU A 25 -24.51 2.55 7.26
C GLU A 25 -24.47 4.07 7.01
N THR A 26 -23.28 4.67 7.01
CA THR A 26 -23.13 6.12 6.97
C THR A 26 -22.13 6.59 5.93
N PHE A 27 -22.59 7.54 5.12
CA PHE A 27 -21.73 8.34 4.25
C PHE A 27 -21.94 9.82 4.50
N ILE A 28 -20.90 10.60 4.22
CA ILE A 28 -20.97 12.06 4.13
C ILE A 28 -20.77 12.43 2.67
N LEU A 29 -21.64 13.29 2.15
CA LEU A 29 -21.49 13.87 0.82
C LEU A 29 -20.87 15.26 0.97
N ARG A 30 -19.55 15.36 0.80
CA ARG A 30 -18.75 16.57 1.04
C ARG A 30 -18.72 17.45 -0.22
N GLY A 31 -19.22 18.68 -0.11
CA GLY A 31 -19.21 19.68 -1.19
C GLY A 31 -17.96 20.58 -1.21
N GLY A 32 -17.04 20.43 -0.26
CA GLY A 32 -15.77 21.17 -0.23
C GLY A 32 -15.91 22.68 0.03
N VAL A 33 -16.74 23.09 0.99
CA VAL A 33 -17.10 24.51 1.24
C VAL A 33 -15.88 25.46 1.22
N ASN A 34 -14.80 25.13 1.93
CA ASN A 34 -13.59 25.95 2.01
C ASN A 34 -12.69 25.90 0.76
N ARG A 35 -12.88 24.91 -0.13
CA ARG A 35 -12.09 24.70 -1.35
C ARG A 35 -13.00 24.14 -2.44
N SER A 36 -13.94 24.97 -2.90
CA SER A 36 -14.86 24.68 -3.99
C SER A 36 -15.10 25.93 -4.85
N PHE A 37 -15.63 25.74 -6.05
CA PHE A 37 -16.08 26.80 -6.95
C PHE A 37 -17.41 27.40 -6.50
N ALA A 38 -18.22 26.66 -5.75
CA ALA A 38 -19.45 27.17 -5.14
C ALA A 38 -19.20 27.92 -3.80
N GLY A 39 -17.96 27.93 -3.33
CA GLY A 39 -17.55 28.46 -2.03
C GLY A 39 -17.69 29.99 -1.89
N ASN A 40 -17.43 30.48 -0.68
CA ASN A 40 -17.47 31.91 -0.38
C ASN A 40 -16.15 32.61 -0.81
N LYS A 41 -16.01 33.89 -0.50
CA LYS A 41 -14.80 34.68 -0.83
C LYS A 41 -13.51 34.13 -0.20
N ASP A 42 -13.62 33.46 0.94
CA ASP A 42 -12.50 32.91 1.69
C ASP A 42 -12.08 31.53 1.16
N SER A 43 -12.93 30.90 0.32
CA SER A 43 -12.70 29.57 -0.26
C SER A 43 -11.60 29.52 -1.34
N LYS A 44 -10.97 30.66 -1.67
CA LYS A 44 -9.92 30.80 -2.69
C LYS A 44 -10.20 29.96 -3.94
N PRO A 45 -11.34 30.17 -4.62
CA PRO A 45 -11.89 29.19 -5.55
C PRO A 45 -11.02 28.99 -6.81
N LYS A 46 -10.25 30.02 -7.23
CA LYS A 46 -9.22 29.89 -8.29
C LYS A 46 -8.01 29.01 -7.88
N HIS A 47 -7.90 28.64 -6.59
CA HIS A 47 -6.84 27.83 -6.00
C HIS A 47 -7.34 26.45 -5.53
N THR A 48 -8.54 26.08 -5.92
CA THR A 48 -9.19 24.82 -5.53
C THR A 48 -8.78 23.66 -6.42
N THR A 49 -8.56 22.50 -5.81
CA THR A 49 -8.36 21.22 -6.51
C THR A 49 -9.40 20.16 -6.16
N TYR A 50 -10.24 20.36 -5.12
CA TYR A 50 -11.16 19.38 -4.51
C TYR A 50 -10.52 18.12 -3.87
N THR A 51 -9.32 17.74 -4.30
CA THR A 51 -8.69 16.45 -4.00
C THR A 51 -7.83 16.39 -2.74
N ARG A 52 -7.52 17.53 -2.11
CA ARG A 52 -6.52 17.57 -1.02
C ARG A 52 -6.89 16.64 0.13
N ASP A 53 -8.12 16.75 0.60
CA ASP A 53 -8.66 15.95 1.70
C ASP A 53 -8.70 14.44 1.33
N GLN A 54 -9.15 14.09 0.11
CA GLN A 54 -9.10 12.70 -0.37
C GLN A 54 -7.66 12.18 -0.48
N TRP A 55 -6.71 12.98 -0.97
CA TRP A 55 -5.30 12.57 -1.07
C TRP A 55 -4.70 12.24 0.29
N VAL A 56 -5.05 13.01 1.34
CA VAL A 56 -4.56 12.76 2.70
C VAL A 56 -5.16 11.47 3.24
N ARG A 57 -6.47 11.21 3.05
CA ARG A 57 -7.07 9.94 3.46
C ARG A 57 -6.53 8.73 2.70
N ASP A 58 -6.36 8.83 1.38
CA ASP A 58 -5.72 7.77 0.56
C ASP A 58 -4.28 7.51 1.00
N SER A 59 -3.58 8.55 1.45
CA SER A 59 -2.24 8.41 2.02
C SER A 59 -2.29 7.71 3.38
N GLN A 60 -3.25 8.02 4.25
CA GLN A 60 -3.45 7.28 5.49
C GLN A 60 -3.73 5.80 5.22
N ILE A 61 -4.64 5.48 4.30
CA ILE A 61 -4.95 4.10 3.89
C ILE A 61 -3.70 3.39 3.38
N ALA A 62 -2.90 4.04 2.53
CA ALA A 62 -1.67 3.45 2.01
C ALA A 62 -0.59 3.24 3.10
N MET A 63 -0.62 4.01 4.20
CA MET A 63 0.33 3.91 5.30
C MET A 63 -0.07 2.83 6.32
N SER A 64 -1.35 2.75 6.69
CA SER A 64 -1.84 1.90 7.78
C SER A 64 -2.70 0.71 7.33
N GLY A 65 -3.12 0.67 6.06
CA GLY A 65 -4.12 -0.26 5.54
C GLY A 65 -5.57 0.07 5.94
N VAL A 66 -5.80 1.10 6.75
CA VAL A 66 -7.14 1.48 7.24
C VAL A 66 -7.32 2.99 7.26
N GLY A 67 -8.42 3.46 6.70
CA GLY A 67 -8.80 4.87 6.69
C GLY A 67 -10.16 5.08 6.04
N SER A 68 -10.64 6.33 6.03
CA SER A 68 -11.93 6.67 5.41
C SER A 68 -11.78 6.76 3.89
N HIS A 69 -12.40 5.84 3.17
CA HIS A 69 -12.45 5.83 1.72
C HIS A 69 -13.39 6.92 1.21
N GLY A 70 -13.15 7.36 -0.02
CA GLY A 70 -14.04 8.29 -0.69
C GLY A 70 -13.91 8.24 -2.19
N ILE A 71 -14.99 8.60 -2.86
CA ILE A 71 -15.08 8.70 -4.32
C ILE A 71 -15.70 10.03 -4.72
N PHE A 72 -15.33 10.54 -5.89
CA PHE A 72 -15.97 11.72 -6.46
C PHE A 72 -17.21 11.32 -7.25
N VAL A 73 -18.30 12.06 -7.07
CA VAL A 73 -19.61 11.79 -7.67
C VAL A 73 -20.23 13.08 -8.20
N HIS A 74 -21.08 12.94 -9.21
CA HIS A 74 -21.96 14.00 -9.68
C HIS A 74 -23.29 13.91 -8.93
N LEU A 75 -23.66 14.97 -8.21
CA LEU A 75 -24.95 15.04 -7.52
C LEU A 75 -26.03 15.61 -8.45
N TYR A 76 -27.18 14.95 -8.49
CA TYR A 76 -28.40 15.47 -9.13
C TYR A 76 -29.52 15.58 -8.09
N LEU A 77 -30.17 16.74 -8.01
CA LEU A 77 -31.33 16.97 -7.14
C LEU A 77 -32.56 17.23 -8.02
N ASN A 78 -33.55 16.33 -7.95
CA ASN A 78 -34.76 16.40 -8.79
C ASN A 78 -34.44 16.53 -10.30
N GLY A 79 -33.43 15.82 -10.78
CA GLY A 79 -32.95 15.89 -12.16
C GLY A 79 -32.04 17.08 -12.50
N LEU A 80 -31.84 18.02 -11.57
CA LEU A 80 -30.93 19.15 -11.76
C LEU A 80 -29.52 18.78 -11.31
N TYR A 81 -28.53 18.98 -12.19
CA TYR A 81 -27.13 18.84 -11.82
C TYR A 81 -26.76 19.85 -10.73
N TRP A 82 -26.29 19.35 -9.60
CA TRP A 82 -26.01 20.14 -8.41
C TRP A 82 -24.52 20.32 -8.13
N GLY A 83 -23.65 19.56 -8.81
CA GLY A 83 -22.21 19.73 -8.74
C GLY A 83 -21.45 18.46 -8.41
N LEU A 84 -20.16 18.64 -8.28
CA LEU A 84 -19.17 17.66 -7.89
C LEU A 84 -19.12 17.54 -6.36
N TYR A 85 -19.20 16.31 -5.86
CA TYR A 85 -19.12 16.00 -4.44
C TYR A 85 -18.14 14.87 -4.19
N ASN A 86 -17.56 14.82 -3.00
CA ASN A 86 -16.81 13.69 -2.51
C ASN A 86 -17.68 12.89 -1.54
N LEU A 87 -18.12 11.70 -1.97
CA LEU A 87 -18.84 10.75 -1.14
C LEU A 87 -17.82 9.98 -0.30
N VAL A 88 -17.88 10.11 1.02
CA VAL A 88 -16.86 9.56 1.93
C VAL A 88 -17.49 8.73 3.05
N GLU A 89 -16.74 7.74 3.53
CA GLU A 89 -17.04 7.07 4.79
C GLU A 89 -16.89 8.04 5.96
N ARG A 90 -17.71 7.86 7.01
CA ARG A 90 -17.55 8.59 8.26
C ARG A 90 -16.90 7.66 9.30
N PRO A 91 -15.75 8.03 9.91
CA PRO A 91 -15.16 7.26 11.00
C PRO A 91 -16.02 7.29 12.29
N ASP A 92 -17.12 6.55 12.31
CA ASP A 92 -17.98 6.35 13.47
C ASP A 92 -17.96 4.88 13.95
N ALA A 93 -18.80 4.52 14.93
CA ALA A 93 -18.86 3.15 15.41
C ALA A 93 -19.21 2.11 14.33
N ASP A 94 -19.98 2.45 13.29
CA ASP A 94 -20.29 1.49 12.21
C ASP A 94 -19.08 1.26 11.29
N PHE A 95 -18.35 2.33 10.98
CA PHE A 95 -17.03 2.22 10.35
C PHE A 95 -16.12 1.33 11.20
N ALA A 96 -16.04 1.58 12.50
CA ALA A 96 -15.18 0.81 13.39
C ALA A 96 -15.50 -0.70 13.37
N VAL A 97 -16.79 -1.07 13.43
CA VAL A 97 -17.23 -2.47 13.30
C VAL A 97 -16.81 -3.07 11.96
N SER A 98 -16.91 -2.31 10.87
CA SER A 98 -16.62 -2.82 9.52
C SER A 98 -15.13 -3.12 9.33
N TYR A 99 -14.24 -2.30 9.90
CA TYR A 99 -12.79 -2.45 9.74
C TYR A 99 -12.12 -3.26 10.86
N PHE A 100 -12.66 -3.22 12.07
CA PHE A 100 -12.02 -3.80 13.26
C PHE A 100 -12.87 -4.88 13.96
N GLY A 101 -14.11 -5.10 13.49
CA GLY A 101 -15.04 -6.06 14.08
C GLY A 101 -15.60 -5.62 15.44
N GLY A 102 -16.24 -6.55 16.14
CA GLY A 102 -16.86 -6.31 17.45
C GLY A 102 -18.29 -5.79 17.37
N ASP A 103 -18.85 -5.44 18.54
CA ASP A 103 -20.21 -4.91 18.63
C ASP A 103 -20.21 -3.38 18.54
N LYS A 104 -21.17 -2.79 17.82
CA LYS A 104 -21.27 -1.34 17.64
C LYS A 104 -21.36 -0.58 18.96
N THR A 105 -21.96 -1.18 20.00
CA THR A 105 -22.10 -0.57 21.33
C THR A 105 -20.80 -0.53 22.12
N GLU A 106 -19.78 -1.29 21.71
CA GLU A 106 -18.44 -1.27 22.29
C GLU A 106 -17.56 -0.15 21.71
N TRP A 107 -17.98 0.47 20.60
CA TRP A 107 -17.18 1.46 19.88
C TRP A 107 -17.56 2.90 20.24
N HIS A 108 -16.55 3.64 20.68
CA HIS A 108 -16.63 5.06 20.98
C HIS A 108 -15.95 5.83 19.85
N ALA A 109 -16.65 6.78 19.27
CA ALA A 109 -16.15 7.64 18.21
C ALA A 109 -16.24 9.10 18.65
N HIS A 110 -15.17 9.83 18.46
CA HIS A 110 -15.02 11.21 18.88
C HIS A 110 -14.34 12.03 17.79
N ASN A 111 -14.73 13.28 17.62
CA ASN A 111 -14.03 14.24 16.78
C ASN A 111 -13.79 15.53 17.58
N HIS A 112 -13.23 16.55 16.96
CA HIS A 112 -12.99 17.84 17.62
C HIS A 112 -14.26 18.55 18.14
N ASP A 113 -15.45 18.24 17.61
CA ASP A 113 -16.74 18.80 18.04
C ASP A 113 -17.40 18.02 19.18
N GLY A 114 -16.86 16.86 19.56
CA GLY A 114 -17.39 16.02 20.63
C GLY A 114 -17.63 14.56 20.22
N ALA A 115 -18.48 13.88 21.01
CA ALA A 115 -18.86 12.50 20.73
C ALA A 115 -19.71 12.38 19.47
N ILE A 116 -19.33 11.41 18.65
CA ILE A 116 -20.07 10.94 17.48
C ILE A 116 -20.89 9.70 17.83
N SER A 117 -20.34 8.79 18.63
CA SER A 117 -21.02 7.64 19.21
C SER A 117 -20.34 7.15 20.48
N GLY A 118 -21.09 6.53 21.38
CA GLY A 118 -20.57 6.08 22.68
C GLY A 118 -20.41 7.23 23.70
N ASP A 119 -19.71 6.96 24.79
CA ASP A 119 -19.42 7.93 25.85
C ASP A 119 -18.39 8.97 25.38
N SER A 120 -18.72 10.26 25.55
CA SER A 120 -17.92 11.41 25.15
C SER A 120 -16.65 11.61 25.97
N GLU A 121 -16.65 11.19 27.23
CA GLU A 121 -15.54 11.48 28.13
C GLU A 121 -14.43 10.43 28.02
N ARG A 122 -14.69 9.28 27.41
CA ARG A 122 -13.77 8.13 27.46
C ARG A 122 -12.43 8.39 26.77
N ILE A 123 -12.45 8.92 25.56
CA ILE A 123 -11.23 9.19 24.78
C ILE A 123 -10.40 10.30 25.44
N PHE A 124 -11.06 11.33 25.99
CA PHE A 124 -10.38 12.36 26.76
C PHE A 124 -9.83 11.83 28.07
N THR A 125 -10.59 11.04 28.82
CA THR A 125 -10.13 10.44 30.08
C THR A 125 -8.90 9.57 29.82
N LEU A 126 -8.96 8.68 28.82
CA LEU A 126 -7.82 7.85 28.44
C LEU A 126 -6.61 8.71 28.05
N GLY A 127 -6.84 9.70 27.20
CA GLY A 127 -5.81 10.66 26.80
C GLY A 127 -5.19 11.37 28.00
N TYR A 128 -6.00 11.95 28.89
CA TYR A 128 -5.53 12.66 30.08
C TYR A 128 -4.87 11.74 31.10
N THR A 129 -5.31 10.49 31.26
CA THR A 129 -4.60 9.50 32.07
C THR A 129 -3.20 9.22 31.51
N MET A 130 -3.04 9.17 30.18
CA MET A 130 -1.70 9.16 29.59
C MET A 130 -0.96 10.45 29.92
N LEU A 131 -1.60 11.62 29.77
CA LEU A 131 -0.94 12.90 30.05
C LEU A 131 -0.57 13.10 31.53
N GLU A 132 -1.24 12.47 32.48
CA GLU A 132 -0.86 12.51 33.91
C GLU A 132 0.54 11.89 34.14
N LEU A 133 1.01 11.07 33.21
CA LEU A 133 2.36 10.49 33.19
C LEU A 133 3.40 11.43 32.54
N GLU A 134 3.02 12.63 32.08
CA GLU A 134 3.88 13.56 31.30
C GLU A 134 5.10 14.11 32.03
N HIS A 135 5.08 14.21 33.36
CA HIS A 135 6.16 14.83 34.14
C HIS A 135 7.41 13.95 34.26
N GLY A 136 7.99 13.57 33.12
CA GLY A 136 9.11 12.62 33.02
C GLY A 136 8.70 11.16 33.16
N GLY A 137 7.41 10.88 33.32
CA GLY A 137 6.91 9.52 33.54
C GLY A 137 7.06 8.63 32.31
N PHE A 138 7.09 9.14 31.08
CA PHE A 138 7.31 8.30 29.90
C PHE A 138 8.74 7.81 29.70
N ALA A 139 9.71 8.30 30.47
CA ALA A 139 11.02 7.66 30.58
C ALA A 139 10.99 6.38 31.42
N ILE A 140 9.89 6.14 32.16
CA ILE A 140 9.66 4.94 32.96
C ILE A 140 9.04 3.87 32.03
N PRO A 141 9.68 2.69 31.86
CA PRO A 141 9.20 1.66 30.94
C PRO A 141 7.74 1.26 31.16
N GLU A 142 7.31 1.11 32.41
CA GLU A 142 5.94 0.68 32.75
C GLU A 142 4.86 1.66 32.27
N ASN A 143 5.17 2.96 32.25
CA ASN A 143 4.25 3.98 31.76
C ASN A 143 4.15 3.95 30.24
N TYR A 144 5.25 3.64 29.55
CA TYR A 144 5.25 3.49 28.10
C TYR A 144 4.54 2.20 27.67
N ASP A 145 4.75 1.09 28.39
CA ASP A 145 4.02 -0.17 28.20
C ASP A 145 2.50 0.03 28.33
N TYR A 146 2.07 0.80 29.33
CA TYR A 146 0.67 1.17 29.50
C TYR A 146 0.13 1.92 28.26
N VAL A 147 0.84 2.96 27.78
CA VAL A 147 0.40 3.68 26.57
C VAL A 147 0.38 2.76 25.36
N GLN A 148 1.36 1.88 25.17
CA GLN A 148 1.37 0.93 24.06
C GLN A 148 0.18 -0.04 24.08
N SER A 149 -0.35 -0.35 25.27
CA SER A 149 -1.55 -1.18 25.42
C SER A 149 -2.84 -0.45 25.01
N GLU A 150 -2.85 0.88 25.15
CA GLU A 150 -4.02 1.73 24.95
C GLU A 150 -3.99 2.53 23.63
N LEU A 151 -2.82 2.69 23.01
CA LEU A 151 -2.60 3.45 21.78
C LEU A 151 -1.80 2.63 20.77
N ASP A 152 -2.20 2.68 19.51
CA ASP A 152 -1.37 2.18 18.44
C ASP A 152 -0.28 3.20 18.11
N ILE A 153 0.91 3.00 18.69
CA ILE A 153 2.05 3.92 18.56
C ILE A 153 2.42 4.16 17.09
N VAL A 154 2.47 3.10 16.26
CA VAL A 154 2.89 3.24 14.87
C VAL A 154 1.82 4.00 14.08
N ALA A 155 0.55 3.66 14.23
CA ALA A 155 -0.53 4.37 13.56
C ALA A 155 -0.62 5.84 14.01
N PHE A 156 -0.34 6.13 15.29
CA PHE A 156 -0.29 7.50 15.80
C PHE A 156 0.88 8.28 15.21
N ILE A 157 2.09 7.72 15.18
CA ILE A 157 3.28 8.32 14.55
C ILE A 157 2.98 8.64 13.08
N ASP A 158 2.47 7.66 12.34
CA ASP A 158 2.14 7.79 10.92
C ASP A 158 1.10 8.90 10.68
N TYR A 159 0.10 9.02 11.54
CA TYR A 159 -0.89 10.09 11.53
C TYR A 159 -0.28 11.48 11.76
N ILE A 160 0.66 11.62 12.70
CA ILE A 160 1.40 12.88 12.92
C ILE A 160 2.23 13.23 11.69
N ILE A 161 3.03 12.27 11.20
CA ILE A 161 3.91 12.46 10.03
C ILE A 161 3.10 12.91 8.82
N LEU A 162 1.96 12.28 8.55
CA LEU A 162 1.11 12.61 7.41
C LEU A 162 0.57 14.05 7.47
N ASN A 163 0.11 14.50 8.65
CA ASN A 163 -0.38 15.87 8.82
C ASN A 163 0.74 16.91 8.66
N TRP A 164 1.92 16.64 9.19
CA TRP A 164 3.09 17.51 9.01
C TRP A 164 3.57 17.51 7.57
N TYR A 165 3.71 16.34 6.93
CA TYR A 165 4.13 16.21 5.55
C TYR A 165 3.22 16.98 4.60
N ALA A 166 1.90 16.87 4.78
CA ALA A 166 0.92 17.60 3.98
C ALA A 166 0.79 19.09 4.37
N GLY A 167 1.34 19.50 5.52
CA GLY A 167 1.22 20.85 6.06
C GLY A 167 -0.24 21.22 6.37
N ASN A 168 -0.92 20.41 7.19
CA ASN A 168 -2.32 20.64 7.56
C ASN A 168 -2.45 21.85 8.51
N GLN A 169 -3.11 22.92 8.06
CA GLN A 169 -3.18 24.20 8.82
C GLN A 169 -4.16 24.17 9.99
N ASP A 170 -5.25 23.40 9.86
CA ASP A 170 -6.41 23.46 10.78
C ASP A 170 -6.42 22.26 11.75
N TRP A 171 -5.29 21.57 11.85
CA TRP A 171 -4.99 20.45 12.74
C TRP A 171 -3.79 20.84 13.63
N PRO A 172 -3.63 20.35 14.88
CA PRO A 172 -4.43 19.33 15.57
C PRO A 172 -5.59 19.86 16.43
N ALA A 173 -5.84 21.16 16.44
CA ALA A 173 -6.97 21.72 17.21
C ALA A 173 -8.33 21.21 16.70
N GLY A 174 -8.46 20.99 15.39
CA GLY A 174 -9.61 20.38 14.74
C GLY A 174 -9.20 19.28 13.74
N ASN A 175 -10.17 18.84 12.94
CA ASN A 175 -9.91 18.10 11.70
C ASN A 175 -9.31 16.70 11.89
N TRP A 176 -9.91 15.95 12.83
CA TRP A 176 -9.59 14.56 13.11
C TRP A 176 -10.81 13.78 13.64
N TYR A 177 -10.75 12.46 13.51
CA TYR A 177 -11.58 11.50 14.24
C TYR A 177 -10.71 10.59 15.09
N ALA A 178 -11.28 10.09 16.18
CA ALA A 178 -10.68 9.11 17.05
C ALA A 178 -11.68 7.99 17.35
N LEU A 179 -11.23 6.73 17.28
CA LEU A 179 -12.01 5.53 17.55
C LEU A 179 -11.34 4.71 18.64
N GLN A 180 -12.12 4.25 19.61
CA GLN A 180 -11.64 3.34 20.65
C GLN A 180 -12.71 2.34 21.04
N ARG A 181 -12.32 1.09 21.26
CA ARG A 181 -13.22 0.01 21.67
C ARG A 181 -13.11 -0.25 23.17
N ASN A 182 -14.24 -0.52 23.82
CA ASN A 182 -14.38 -0.76 25.25
C ASN A 182 -15.03 -2.14 25.50
N PRO A 183 -14.53 -2.98 26.44
CA PRO A 183 -13.34 -2.80 27.29
C PRO A 183 -12.00 -3.15 26.62
N THR A 184 -11.99 -3.46 25.32
CA THR A 184 -10.79 -3.94 24.61
C THR A 184 -10.57 -3.15 23.33
N GLY A 185 -9.55 -2.29 23.28
CA GLY A 185 -9.09 -1.72 22.01
C GLY A 185 -8.15 -0.54 22.16
N LYS A 186 -7.22 -0.45 21.21
CA LYS A 186 -6.35 0.71 21.07
C LYS A 186 -7.13 1.91 20.55
N LEU A 187 -6.67 3.10 20.90
CA LEU A 187 -7.10 4.35 20.32
C LEU A 187 -6.50 4.50 18.91
N HIS A 188 -7.36 4.80 17.93
CA HIS A 188 -6.98 5.03 16.53
C HIS A 188 -7.36 6.45 16.11
N PHE A 189 -6.45 7.16 15.44
CA PHE A 189 -6.69 8.50 14.91
C PHE A 189 -6.81 8.49 13.39
N PHE A 190 -7.76 9.27 12.87
CA PHE A 190 -8.04 9.39 11.45
C PHE A 190 -7.94 10.84 11.00
N VAL A 191 -7.26 11.04 9.88
CA VAL A 191 -7.20 12.35 9.21
C VAL A 191 -8.59 12.72 8.69
N TRP A 192 -8.96 13.99 8.82
CA TRP A 192 -10.25 14.48 8.37
C TRP A 192 -10.16 15.94 7.95
N ASP A 193 -11.03 16.40 7.05
CA ASP A 193 -11.18 17.82 6.70
C ASP A 193 -9.84 18.49 6.35
N ALA A 194 -9.00 17.77 5.60
CA ALA A 194 -7.62 18.16 5.34
C ALA A 194 -7.48 19.00 4.06
N GLU A 195 -8.50 19.78 3.68
CA GLU A 195 -8.44 20.63 2.47
C GLU A 195 -7.49 21.83 2.60
N HIS A 196 -7.13 22.18 3.83
CA HIS A 196 -6.14 23.21 4.17
C HIS A 196 -4.68 22.71 4.18
N THR A 197 -4.41 21.60 3.48
CA THR A 197 -3.05 21.08 3.21
C THR A 197 -2.45 21.65 1.92
N TRP A 198 -1.18 21.34 1.63
CA TRP A 198 -0.51 21.68 0.38
C TRP A 198 -0.50 23.18 0.03
N THR A 199 -0.37 24.02 1.06
CA THR A 199 -0.09 25.45 0.89
C THR A 199 1.40 25.74 0.90
N LYS A 200 2.15 25.07 1.79
CA LYS A 200 3.63 25.09 1.86
C LYS A 200 4.26 23.71 2.11
N GLY A 201 3.47 22.63 1.96
CA GLY A 201 3.89 21.28 2.34
C GLY A 201 4.41 21.22 3.78
N ALA A 202 5.49 20.48 3.99
CA ALA A 202 6.13 20.28 5.29
C ALA A 202 6.61 21.58 5.96
N SER A 203 6.94 22.62 5.18
CA SER A 203 7.49 23.90 5.68
C SER A 203 6.50 24.76 6.47
N LEU A 204 5.28 24.29 6.69
CA LEU A 204 4.23 25.09 7.32
C LEU A 204 4.13 24.93 8.83
N TYR A 205 4.41 23.74 9.38
CA TYR A 205 3.80 23.35 10.65
C TYR A 205 4.79 23.02 11.78
N LEU A 206 6.07 22.79 11.50
CA LEU A 206 7.03 22.53 12.59
C LEU A 206 7.28 23.76 13.47
N GLU A 207 6.94 24.96 13.01
CA GLU A 207 6.97 26.19 13.82
C GLU A 207 5.70 26.40 14.69
N LEU A 208 4.61 25.65 14.46
CA LEU A 208 3.27 25.93 15.02
C LEU A 208 2.68 24.79 15.85
N PHE A 209 3.44 23.73 16.15
CA PHE A 209 2.98 22.64 17.01
C PHE A 209 2.90 23.10 18.47
N GLU A 210 1.89 23.90 18.76
CA GLU A 210 1.52 24.36 20.09
C GLU A 210 0.87 23.21 20.88
N PRO A 211 1.39 22.84 22.06
CA PRO A 211 0.92 21.72 22.87
C PRO A 211 -0.37 22.07 23.65
N SER A 212 -1.36 22.67 23.00
CA SER A 212 -2.61 23.10 23.66
C SER A 212 -3.73 22.05 23.59
N ASN A 213 -3.63 21.05 22.71
CA ASN A 213 -4.62 19.97 22.55
C ASN A 213 -4.03 18.58 22.85
N LEU A 214 -4.91 17.59 23.02
CA LEU A 214 -4.56 16.22 23.41
C LEU A 214 -3.49 15.59 22.50
N ILE A 215 -3.66 15.66 21.18
CA ILE A 215 -2.73 15.07 20.20
C ILE A 215 -1.35 15.71 20.34
N GLY A 216 -1.32 17.04 20.43
CA GLY A 216 -0.11 17.82 20.59
C GLY A 216 0.68 17.44 21.84
N ARG A 217 -0.02 17.44 22.98
CA ARG A 217 0.56 17.10 24.28
C ARG A 217 1.07 15.67 24.32
N LEU A 218 0.26 14.71 23.85
CA LEU A 218 0.63 13.30 23.83
C LEU A 218 1.88 13.03 22.99
N PHE A 219 1.98 13.65 21.80
CA PHE A 219 3.19 13.53 20.99
C PHE A 219 4.43 14.09 21.70
N MET A 220 4.35 15.31 22.24
CA MET A 220 5.48 15.92 22.96
C MET A 220 5.89 15.10 24.18
N ALA A 221 4.92 14.52 24.89
CA ALA A 221 5.13 13.64 26.02
C ALA A 221 5.87 12.35 25.64
N LEU A 222 5.41 11.70 24.57
CA LEU A 222 6.00 10.46 24.07
C LEU A 222 7.40 10.69 23.50
N MET A 223 7.68 11.88 22.97
CA MET A 223 9.02 12.31 22.58
C MET A 223 10.00 12.44 23.75
N TYR A 224 9.65 12.16 25.01
CA TYR A 224 10.64 11.94 26.08
C TYR A 224 11.14 10.49 26.17
N ASN A 225 10.39 9.53 25.62
CA ASN A 225 10.73 8.12 25.65
C ASN A 225 11.72 7.77 24.50
N PRO A 226 12.86 7.10 24.79
CA PRO A 226 13.86 6.76 23.76
C PRO A 226 13.31 5.79 22.70
N ASP A 227 12.45 4.85 23.08
CA ASP A 227 11.85 3.87 22.18
C ASP A 227 10.88 4.53 21.20
N PHE A 228 10.08 5.47 21.69
CA PHE A 228 9.22 6.29 20.83
C PHE A 228 10.05 7.15 19.87
N LYS A 229 11.11 7.80 20.34
CA LYS A 229 11.99 8.63 19.50
C LYS A 229 12.60 7.85 18.34
N ILE A 230 13.15 6.66 18.61
CA ILE A 230 13.79 5.87 17.56
C ILE A 230 12.73 5.30 16.60
N THR A 231 11.59 4.83 17.12
CA THR A 231 10.46 4.38 16.29
C THR A 231 9.95 5.50 15.39
N PHE A 232 9.86 6.72 15.90
CA PHE A 232 9.47 7.91 15.14
C PHE A 232 10.44 8.17 13.98
N ALA A 233 11.75 8.13 14.25
CA ALA A 233 12.77 8.27 13.21
C ALA A 233 12.68 7.16 12.16
N ASP A 234 12.47 5.91 12.58
CA ASP A 234 12.34 4.77 11.68
C ASP A 234 11.14 4.91 10.75
N ARG A 235 9.97 5.28 11.30
CA ARG A 235 8.76 5.52 10.50
C ARG A 235 8.95 6.65 9.50
N ILE A 236 9.59 7.74 9.88
CA ILE A 236 9.90 8.83 8.94
C ILE A 236 10.75 8.32 7.77
N TYR A 237 11.84 7.60 8.04
CA TYR A 237 12.71 7.09 6.98
C TYR A 237 11.97 6.10 6.08
N HIS A 238 11.24 5.16 6.68
CA HIS A 238 10.43 4.16 5.97
C HIS A 238 9.37 4.78 5.06
N LEU A 239 8.73 5.87 5.50
CA LEU A 239 7.66 6.52 4.74
C LEU A 239 8.20 7.40 3.61
N LEU A 240 9.35 8.07 3.79
CA LEU A 240 9.83 9.11 2.87
C LEU A 240 10.80 8.61 1.80
N TYR A 241 11.57 7.55 2.08
CA TYR A 241 12.65 7.11 1.21
C TYR A 241 12.31 5.83 0.44
N HIS A 242 13.03 5.61 -0.66
CA HIS A 242 12.89 4.43 -1.52
C HIS A 242 11.42 4.21 -1.95
N ASP A 243 10.88 3.04 -1.64
CA ASP A 243 9.51 2.64 -1.96
C ASP A 243 8.47 3.15 -0.95
N GLY A 244 8.87 4.04 -0.03
CA GLY A 244 8.02 4.61 1.01
C GLY A 244 6.76 5.29 0.48
N VAL A 245 5.66 5.17 1.21
CA VAL A 245 4.32 5.63 0.80
C VAL A 245 4.25 7.14 0.54
N LEU A 246 5.12 7.91 1.22
CA LEU A 246 5.26 9.36 1.11
C LEU A 246 6.53 9.76 0.34
N SER A 247 7.20 8.83 -0.35
CA SER A 247 8.25 9.19 -1.30
C SER A 247 7.69 10.11 -2.37
N GLU A 248 8.53 10.98 -2.94
CA GLU A 248 8.09 11.96 -3.93
C GLU A 248 7.33 11.30 -5.10
N ALA A 249 7.89 10.20 -5.62
CA ALA A 249 7.28 9.43 -6.72
C ALA A 249 5.89 8.89 -6.34
N ASN A 250 5.73 8.31 -5.15
CA ASN A 250 4.46 7.75 -4.69
C ASN A 250 3.42 8.83 -4.36
N THR A 251 3.86 9.94 -3.75
CA THR A 251 3.04 11.13 -3.48
C THR A 251 2.49 11.73 -4.78
N LEU A 252 3.35 11.94 -5.78
CA LEU A 252 2.97 12.47 -7.10
C LEU A 252 2.06 11.49 -7.86
N SER A 253 2.36 10.19 -7.83
CA SER A 253 1.53 9.15 -8.45
C SER A 253 0.11 9.15 -7.88
N ARG A 254 -0.03 9.18 -6.55
CA ARG A 254 -1.33 9.28 -5.87
C ARG A 254 -2.07 10.57 -6.23
N TRP A 255 -1.38 11.71 -6.25
CA TRP A 255 -1.97 12.99 -6.63
C TRP A 255 -2.49 12.96 -8.06
N ASN A 256 -1.67 12.52 -9.01
CA ASN A 256 -2.01 12.50 -10.43
C ASN A 256 -3.19 11.57 -10.74
N ARG A 257 -3.30 10.42 -10.05
CA ARG A 257 -4.47 9.53 -10.18
C ARG A 257 -5.77 10.24 -9.79
N LEU A 258 -5.78 10.97 -8.68
CA LEU A 258 -6.97 11.74 -8.26
C LEU A 258 -7.31 12.86 -9.24
N GLN A 259 -6.31 13.58 -9.77
CA GLN A 259 -6.56 14.63 -10.76
C GLN A 259 -7.13 14.07 -12.06
N ALA A 260 -6.60 12.93 -12.54
CA ALA A 260 -7.08 12.29 -13.76
C ALA A 260 -8.56 11.91 -13.67
N THR A 261 -9.02 11.41 -12.51
CA THR A 261 -10.43 11.10 -12.25
C THR A 261 -11.34 12.32 -12.37
N LEU A 262 -10.84 13.51 -12.06
CA LEU A 262 -11.63 14.75 -12.01
C LEU A 262 -11.55 15.60 -13.28
N ASP A 263 -10.66 15.27 -14.21
CA ASP A 263 -10.29 16.15 -15.31
C ASP A 263 -11.47 16.55 -16.22
N THR A 264 -12.37 15.61 -16.47
CA THR A 264 -13.60 15.85 -17.22
C THR A 264 -14.72 16.37 -16.32
N ALA A 265 -14.82 15.84 -15.10
CA ALA A 265 -15.86 16.21 -14.12
C ALA A 265 -15.81 17.70 -13.74
N ILE A 266 -14.61 18.29 -13.68
CA ILE A 266 -14.42 19.70 -13.32
C ILE A 266 -15.03 20.67 -14.34
N VAL A 267 -15.23 20.23 -15.60
CA VAL A 267 -15.89 21.04 -16.62
C VAL A 267 -17.36 21.26 -16.27
N ALA A 268 -18.05 20.21 -15.82
CA ALA A 268 -19.43 20.33 -15.35
C ALA A 268 -19.54 21.19 -14.10
N GLU A 269 -18.60 21.02 -13.16
CA GLU A 269 -18.53 21.85 -11.95
C GLU A 269 -18.33 23.34 -12.26
N SER A 270 -17.42 23.65 -13.19
CA SER A 270 -17.23 25.00 -13.71
C SER A 270 -18.48 25.55 -14.40
N ALA A 271 -19.16 24.75 -15.24
CA ALA A 271 -20.39 25.19 -15.89
C ALA A 271 -21.54 25.45 -14.91
N ARG A 272 -21.57 24.75 -13.77
CA ARG A 272 -22.62 24.90 -12.76
C ARG A 272 -22.35 26.05 -11.80
N TRP A 273 -21.12 26.19 -11.33
CA TRP A 273 -20.78 27.08 -10.21
C TRP A 273 -19.74 28.15 -10.56
N GLY A 274 -19.05 28.03 -11.69
CA GLY A 274 -17.92 28.88 -12.05
C GLY A 274 -18.26 30.35 -12.24
N ASP A 275 -19.49 30.68 -12.59
CA ASP A 275 -20.00 32.05 -12.77
C ASP A 275 -21.05 32.45 -11.71
N SER A 276 -21.32 31.58 -10.74
CA SER A 276 -22.44 31.75 -9.80
C SER A 276 -22.25 32.91 -8.80
N ARG A 277 -21.01 33.35 -8.58
CA ARG A 277 -20.63 34.32 -7.53
C ARG A 277 -19.49 35.27 -7.92
N TYR A 278 -19.00 35.22 -9.16
CA TYR A 278 -17.76 35.90 -9.56
C TYR A 278 -17.91 36.64 -10.89
N ASP A 279 -17.33 37.84 -10.98
CA ASP A 279 -17.33 38.64 -12.20
C ASP A 279 -16.54 37.97 -13.34
N GLU A 280 -15.46 37.27 -12.99
CA GLU A 280 -14.71 36.42 -13.90
C GLU A 280 -15.03 34.94 -13.64
N PRO A 281 -15.57 34.21 -14.64
CA PRO A 281 -15.87 32.80 -14.47
C PRO A 281 -14.65 31.96 -14.11
N ILE A 282 -14.82 31.04 -13.16
CA ILE A 282 -13.84 30.06 -12.77
C ILE A 282 -13.96 28.85 -13.68
N THR A 283 -12.83 28.47 -14.29
CA THR A 283 -12.75 27.50 -15.38
C THR A 283 -11.82 26.35 -15.03
N ARG A 284 -11.85 25.29 -15.85
CA ARG A 284 -10.87 24.18 -15.78
C ARG A 284 -9.42 24.68 -15.82
N GLU A 285 -9.13 25.78 -16.52
CA GLU A 285 -7.78 26.36 -16.55
C GLU A 285 -7.31 26.81 -15.15
N HIS A 286 -8.21 27.37 -14.35
CA HIS A 286 -7.90 27.75 -12.97
C HIS A 286 -7.59 26.52 -12.10
N TRP A 287 -8.34 25.43 -12.29
CA TRP A 287 -8.10 24.15 -11.62
C TRP A 287 -6.75 23.53 -12.01
N LEU A 288 -6.36 23.56 -13.29
CA LEU A 288 -5.03 23.11 -13.75
C LEU A 288 -3.90 23.95 -13.11
N LYS A 289 -4.07 25.26 -13.01
CA LYS A 289 -3.11 26.14 -12.30
C LYS A 289 -3.05 25.82 -10.80
N ALA A 290 -4.19 25.47 -10.19
CA ALA A 290 -4.25 25.06 -8.78
C ALA A 290 -3.52 23.74 -8.52
N GLN A 291 -3.66 22.76 -9.42
CA GLN A 291 -2.89 21.53 -9.36
C GLN A 291 -1.40 21.79 -9.45
N LYS A 292 -0.96 22.58 -10.43
CA LYS A 292 0.46 22.91 -10.61
C LYS A 292 1.05 23.48 -9.32
N ARG A 293 0.35 24.42 -8.67
CA ARG A 293 0.78 24.99 -7.37
C ARG A 293 0.92 23.95 -6.28
N VAL A 294 0.03 22.95 -6.21
CA VAL A 294 0.13 21.85 -5.23
C VAL A 294 1.31 20.95 -5.55
N THR A 295 1.46 20.53 -6.81
CA THR A 295 2.56 19.68 -7.26
C THR A 295 3.93 20.32 -7.00
N GLU A 296 4.06 21.64 -7.17
CA GLU A 296 5.29 22.38 -6.82
C GLU A 296 5.66 22.27 -5.33
N GLN A 297 4.68 22.11 -4.43
CA GLN A 297 4.94 21.89 -2.99
C GLN A 297 5.37 20.46 -2.67
N MET A 298 5.03 19.47 -3.51
CA MET A 298 5.35 18.07 -3.29
C MET A 298 6.82 17.74 -3.60
N ILE A 299 7.48 18.57 -4.43
CA ILE A 299 8.89 18.41 -4.78
C ILE A 299 9.79 18.65 -3.57
N ASP A 300 10.73 17.74 -3.35
CA ASP A 300 11.68 17.71 -2.23
C ASP A 300 11.00 17.78 -0.84
N ASN A 301 9.70 17.48 -0.75
CA ASN A 301 8.94 17.70 0.48
C ASN A 301 9.38 16.79 1.63
N GLY A 302 9.86 15.59 1.32
CA GLY A 302 10.46 14.68 2.30
C GLY A 302 11.74 15.25 2.91
N ASP A 303 12.63 15.78 2.08
CA ASP A 303 13.88 16.40 2.54
C ASP A 303 13.63 17.66 3.37
N LYS A 304 12.64 18.48 2.96
CA LYS A 304 12.18 19.63 3.75
C LYS A 304 11.68 19.19 5.14
N LEU A 305 10.88 18.12 5.21
CA LEU A 305 10.39 17.59 6.48
C LEU A 305 11.54 17.11 7.37
N ILE A 306 12.48 16.32 6.83
CA ILE A 306 13.66 15.85 7.57
C ILE A 306 14.48 17.01 8.12
N HIS A 307 14.72 18.03 7.30
CA HIS A 307 15.47 19.22 7.70
C HIS A 307 14.83 19.90 8.92
N LEU A 308 13.53 20.18 8.85
CA LEU A 308 12.80 20.83 9.92
C LEU A 308 12.72 19.97 11.19
N LEU A 309 12.58 18.65 11.05
CA LEU A 309 12.57 17.72 12.20
C LEU A 309 13.93 17.65 12.89
N ARG A 310 15.02 17.77 12.15
CA ARG A 310 16.38 17.89 12.72
C ARG A 310 16.54 19.21 13.47
N GLU A 311 16.05 20.32 12.92
CA GLU A 311 16.06 21.62 13.59
C GLU A 311 15.24 21.60 14.89
N ALA A 312 14.10 20.89 14.89
CA ALA A 312 13.26 20.67 16.07
C ALA A 312 13.82 19.64 17.07
N GLY A 313 14.91 18.93 16.73
CA GLY A 313 15.48 17.86 17.57
C GLY A 313 14.62 16.60 17.64
N HIS A 314 13.72 16.39 16.69
CA HIS A 314 12.83 15.23 16.60
C HIS A 314 13.35 14.13 15.67
N TYR A 315 14.42 14.37 14.92
CA TYR A 315 15.05 13.37 14.05
C TYR A 315 16.58 13.39 14.21
N PRO A 316 17.27 12.22 14.19
CA PRO A 316 18.72 12.17 14.32
C PRO A 316 19.47 12.97 13.25
N LEU A 317 20.58 13.60 13.65
CA LEU A 317 21.50 14.28 12.73
C LEU A 317 22.38 13.31 11.92
N ILE A 318 22.33 12.02 12.25
CA ILE A 318 23.08 10.96 11.57
C ILE A 318 22.17 10.29 10.54
N ASP A 319 22.65 10.17 9.31
CA ASP A 319 21.92 9.52 8.23
C ASP A 319 21.97 7.99 8.35
N PRO A 320 20.88 7.28 7.96
CA PRO A 320 20.91 5.83 7.82
C PRO A 320 21.94 5.37 6.78
N PRO A 321 22.48 4.14 6.90
CA PRO A 321 23.38 3.58 5.90
C PRO A 321 22.71 3.56 4.53
N GLN A 322 23.44 3.86 3.46
CA GLN A 322 22.97 3.72 2.09
C GLN A 322 23.42 2.38 1.51
N PHE A 323 22.49 1.65 0.90
CA PHE A 323 22.79 0.40 0.19
C PHE A 323 23.08 0.70 -1.28
N ASN A 324 23.96 -0.08 -1.93
CA ASN A 324 24.12 0.00 -3.39
C ASN A 324 22.87 -0.44 -4.16
N GLN A 325 21.95 -1.15 -3.51
CA GLN A 325 20.65 -1.53 -4.02
C GLN A 325 19.65 -1.60 -2.85
N HIS A 326 18.49 -0.95 -2.97
CA HIS A 326 17.42 -1.08 -2.00
C HIS A 326 16.61 -2.35 -2.29
N GLY A 327 17.05 -3.49 -1.73
CA GLY A 327 16.34 -4.77 -1.79
C GLY A 327 16.00 -5.24 -3.20
N GLY A 328 14.89 -5.94 -3.32
CA GLY A 328 14.42 -6.48 -4.59
C GLY A 328 15.24 -7.69 -5.05
N ARG A 329 15.18 -7.96 -6.35
CA ARG A 329 15.76 -9.17 -6.96
C ARG A 329 17.28 -9.09 -7.07
N ILE A 330 17.96 -10.17 -6.72
CA ILE A 330 19.43 -10.31 -6.81
C ILE A 330 19.84 -11.66 -7.42
N THR A 331 21.03 -11.74 -7.99
CA THR A 331 21.67 -13.00 -8.37
C THR A 331 22.46 -13.61 -7.21
N SER A 332 22.80 -14.90 -7.31
CA SER A 332 23.68 -15.54 -6.33
C SER A 332 25.01 -14.79 -6.18
N ASN A 333 25.54 -14.72 -4.96
CA ASN A 333 26.77 -14.01 -4.59
C ASN A 333 26.70 -12.49 -4.79
N PHE A 334 25.51 -11.90 -4.68
CA PHE A 334 25.37 -10.45 -4.70
C PHE A 334 26.15 -9.82 -3.54
N ALA A 335 27.03 -8.87 -3.84
CA ALA A 335 27.78 -8.13 -2.84
C ALA A 335 27.01 -6.87 -2.43
N LEU A 336 26.31 -6.94 -1.30
CA LEU A 336 25.65 -5.79 -0.69
C LEU A 336 26.71 -4.90 -0.06
N THR A 337 26.82 -3.66 -0.56
CA THR A 337 27.68 -2.65 0.04
C THR A 337 26.85 -1.61 0.79
N MET A 338 27.31 -1.24 1.98
CA MET A 338 26.70 -0.21 2.82
C MET A 338 27.66 0.96 3.02
N THR A 339 27.17 2.18 2.94
CA THR A 339 27.97 3.39 3.16
C THR A 339 27.30 4.35 4.12
N THR A 340 28.09 5.02 4.97
CA THR A 340 27.63 6.10 5.84
C THR A 340 28.58 7.29 5.72
N ASN A 341 28.09 8.50 5.98
CA ASN A 341 28.90 9.71 6.01
C ASN A 341 29.65 9.90 7.34
N LYS A 342 29.24 9.21 8.41
CA LYS A 342 29.82 9.33 9.76
C LYS A 342 29.57 8.05 10.57
N GLY A 343 30.51 7.69 11.42
CA GLY A 343 30.36 6.58 12.38
C GLY A 343 30.49 5.19 11.77
N ASP A 344 30.06 4.19 12.52
CA ASP A 344 30.09 2.78 12.16
C ASP A 344 28.71 2.30 11.72
N ILE A 345 28.67 1.31 10.82
CA ILE A 345 27.42 0.66 10.39
C ILE A 345 27.31 -0.68 11.11
N TYR A 346 26.15 -0.94 11.70
CA TYR A 346 25.78 -2.23 12.29
C TYR A 346 24.56 -2.79 11.57
N TYR A 347 24.58 -4.10 11.28
CA TYR A 347 23.50 -4.77 10.57
C TYR A 347 23.17 -6.14 11.15
N THR A 348 21.96 -6.60 10.88
CA THR A 348 21.45 -7.93 11.24
C THR A 348 20.77 -8.56 10.01
N THR A 349 20.68 -9.90 10.01
CA THR A 349 20.00 -10.68 8.97
C THR A 349 18.99 -11.69 9.52
N ASP A 350 18.85 -11.73 10.86
CA ASP A 350 17.93 -12.61 11.60
C ASP A 350 16.58 -11.94 11.92
N GLY A 351 16.41 -10.69 11.49
CA GLY A 351 15.20 -9.87 11.73
C GLY A 351 15.25 -9.00 12.99
N SER A 352 16.24 -9.17 13.87
CA SER A 352 16.44 -8.32 15.04
C SER A 352 16.87 -6.90 14.65
N ASP A 353 16.55 -5.90 15.46
CA ASP A 353 17.09 -4.55 15.25
C ASP A 353 18.59 -4.50 15.66
N PRO A 354 19.49 -3.84 14.90
CA PRO A 354 20.88 -3.64 15.30
C PRO A 354 21.08 -2.88 16.63
N CYS A 355 20.07 -2.11 17.06
CA CYS A 355 20.04 -1.37 18.31
C CYS A 355 19.10 -2.05 19.32
N LEU A 356 19.59 -2.27 20.55
CA LEU A 356 18.72 -2.55 21.70
C LEU A 356 18.06 -1.26 22.17
N VAL A 357 16.95 -0.92 21.53
CA VAL A 357 16.20 0.34 21.66
C VAL A 357 16.12 0.88 23.10
N ILE A 358 15.76 0.04 24.08
CA ILE A 358 15.66 0.43 25.52
C ILE A 358 16.99 0.92 26.10
N THR A 359 18.10 0.28 25.74
CA THR A 359 19.42 0.55 26.33
C THR A 359 20.32 1.41 25.43
N GLY A 360 19.98 1.54 24.15
CA GLY A 360 20.83 2.13 23.12
C GLY A 360 22.10 1.31 22.81
N ASN A 361 22.27 0.12 23.40
CA ASN A 361 23.43 -0.73 23.16
C ASN A 361 23.34 -1.44 21.81
N ILE A 362 24.50 -1.87 21.30
CA ILE A 362 24.57 -2.74 20.12
C ILE A 362 23.91 -4.08 20.47
N GLN A 363 22.99 -4.54 19.62
CA GLN A 363 22.39 -5.86 19.72
C GLN A 363 23.46 -6.95 19.61
N PRO A 364 23.50 -7.98 20.48
CA PRO A 364 24.49 -9.04 20.40
C PRO A 364 24.60 -9.76 19.05
N GLN A 365 23.51 -9.82 18.28
CA GLN A 365 23.48 -10.42 16.94
C GLN A 365 23.79 -9.43 15.81
N ALA A 366 24.00 -8.15 16.13
CA ALA A 366 24.43 -7.17 15.16
C ALA A 366 25.90 -7.37 14.81
N MET A 367 26.19 -7.34 13.52
CA MET A 367 27.53 -7.36 12.99
C MET A 367 27.94 -5.95 12.57
N GLN A 368 29.16 -5.55 12.91
CA GLN A 368 29.74 -4.33 12.35
C GLN A 368 30.08 -4.57 10.87
N TYR A 369 29.67 -3.67 10.00
CA TYR A 369 29.96 -3.72 8.58
C TYR A 369 31.39 -3.21 8.33
N ILE A 370 32.28 -4.14 7.98
CA ILE A 370 33.70 -3.87 7.67
C ILE A 370 34.08 -4.23 6.23
N GLN A 371 33.22 -4.97 5.53
CA GLN A 371 33.39 -5.43 4.15
C GLN A 371 32.02 -5.76 3.54
N PRO A 372 31.90 -5.83 2.20
CA PRO A 372 30.64 -6.19 1.54
C PRO A 372 30.02 -7.49 2.07
N LEU A 373 28.71 -7.47 2.31
CA LEU A 373 27.96 -8.64 2.73
C LEU A 373 27.57 -9.46 1.49
N ILE A 374 28.08 -10.68 1.39
CA ILE A 374 27.78 -11.58 0.26
C ILE A 374 26.46 -12.30 0.53
N LEU A 375 25.44 -12.01 -0.27
CA LEU A 375 24.12 -12.63 -0.19
C LEU A 375 24.05 -13.85 -1.12
N THR A 376 23.89 -15.02 -0.52
CA THR A 376 23.77 -16.32 -1.22
C THR A 376 22.38 -16.92 -1.14
N GLN A 377 21.46 -16.25 -0.45
CA GLN A 377 20.07 -16.65 -0.26
C GLN A 377 19.19 -15.40 -0.10
N THR A 378 17.87 -15.57 -0.23
CA THR A 378 16.92 -14.52 0.13
C THR A 378 17.18 -14.07 1.56
N THR A 379 17.45 -12.79 1.73
CA THR A 379 17.91 -12.23 3.01
C THR A 379 17.21 -10.91 3.26
N HIS A 380 16.63 -10.76 4.45
CA HIS A 380 16.18 -9.48 4.96
C HIS A 380 17.32 -8.84 5.76
N VAL A 381 17.69 -7.61 5.40
CA VAL A 381 18.81 -6.90 6.03
C VAL A 381 18.27 -5.67 6.73
N LYS A 382 18.64 -5.51 8.00
CA LYS A 382 18.36 -4.33 8.82
C LYS A 382 19.69 -3.68 9.19
N ALA A 383 19.85 -2.39 8.96
CA ALA A 383 21.09 -1.68 9.21
C ALA A 383 20.88 -0.29 9.80
N ARG A 384 21.76 0.11 10.71
CA ARG A 384 21.82 1.46 11.29
C ARG A 384 23.25 1.97 11.32
N THR A 385 23.38 3.29 11.29
CA THR A 385 24.62 4.00 11.59
C THR A 385 24.65 4.32 13.08
N PHE A 386 25.80 4.14 13.73
CA PHE A 386 26.07 4.54 15.11
C PHE A 386 27.25 5.51 15.16
N ALA A 387 27.04 6.70 15.71
CA ALA A 387 28.12 7.67 15.95
C ALA A 387 27.82 8.49 17.21
N ASP A 388 28.85 8.76 18.01
CA ASP A 388 28.77 9.63 19.20
C ASP A 388 27.62 9.27 20.17
N GLY A 389 27.34 7.97 20.32
CA GLY A 389 26.26 7.48 21.21
C GLY A 389 24.84 7.62 20.63
N VAL A 390 24.70 7.99 19.36
CA VAL A 390 23.41 8.19 18.68
C VAL A 390 23.28 7.22 17.51
N TRP A 391 22.09 6.62 17.40
CA TRP A 391 21.70 5.77 16.27
C TRP A 391 20.96 6.59 15.21
N SER A 392 21.19 6.27 13.94
CA SER A 392 20.33 6.71 12.83
C SER A 392 18.97 6.03 12.87
N ALA A 393 18.03 6.50 12.04
CA ALA A 393 16.88 5.69 11.66
C ALA A 393 17.30 4.37 11.00
N LEU A 394 16.40 3.38 11.00
CA LEU A 394 16.60 2.07 10.43
C LEU A 394 16.49 2.10 8.90
N HIS A 395 17.50 1.60 8.21
CA HIS A 395 17.35 1.18 6.82
C HIS A 395 17.19 -0.34 6.79
N GLU A 396 16.04 -0.81 6.36
CA GLU A 396 15.78 -2.23 6.13
C GLU A 396 15.31 -2.49 4.70
N SER A 397 15.66 -3.67 4.17
CA SER A 397 15.14 -4.13 2.88
C SER A 397 15.29 -5.64 2.70
N THR A 398 14.47 -6.21 1.83
CA THR A 398 14.49 -7.65 1.52
C THR A 398 15.10 -7.88 0.15
N PHE A 399 16.18 -8.66 0.12
CA PHE A 399 16.84 -9.10 -1.10
C PHE A 399 16.35 -10.49 -1.46
N LEU A 400 15.68 -10.61 -2.60
CA LEU A 400 15.10 -11.85 -3.10
C LEU A 400 16.10 -12.52 -4.04
N LEU A 401 16.63 -13.68 -3.65
CA LEU A 401 17.47 -14.45 -4.55
C LEU A 401 16.63 -14.93 -5.73
N GLU A 402 16.94 -14.44 -6.93
CA GLU A 402 16.36 -14.99 -8.14
C GLU A 402 16.83 -16.44 -8.27
N SER A 403 15.86 -17.33 -8.09
CA SER A 403 16.04 -18.70 -8.49
C SER A 403 16.26 -18.73 -10.00
N PRO A 404 17.32 -19.38 -10.52
CA PRO A 404 17.47 -19.58 -11.96
C PRO A 404 16.28 -20.34 -12.59
N PHE A 405 15.39 -20.88 -11.77
CA PHE A 405 14.28 -21.79 -12.08
C PHE A 405 12.95 -21.11 -12.51
N THR A 406 12.88 -19.80 -12.73
CA THR A 406 11.64 -19.10 -13.15
C THR A 406 11.74 -18.39 -14.50
N LYS A 407 12.55 -18.92 -15.42
CA LYS A 407 12.65 -18.36 -16.79
C LYS A 407 11.75 -19.05 -17.81
N ILE A 408 11.12 -20.19 -17.45
CA ILE A 408 10.17 -20.92 -18.31
C ILE A 408 8.83 -21.08 -17.59
N ALA A 409 7.76 -20.74 -18.28
CA ALA A 409 6.39 -20.87 -17.77
C ALA A 409 5.59 -21.86 -18.63
N ILE A 410 4.84 -22.75 -17.98
CA ILE A 410 3.69 -23.43 -18.61
C ILE A 410 2.55 -22.41 -18.63
N ILE A 411 2.28 -21.81 -19.79
CA ILE A 411 1.37 -20.66 -19.91
C ILE A 411 -0.06 -21.02 -20.32
N GLU A 412 -0.24 -22.22 -20.90
CA GLU A 412 -1.54 -22.69 -21.36
C GLU A 412 -1.57 -24.22 -21.40
N MET A 413 -2.72 -24.81 -21.05
CA MET A 413 -2.90 -26.26 -21.04
C MET A 413 -4.35 -26.65 -21.32
N MET A 414 -4.55 -27.59 -22.23
CA MET A 414 -5.86 -28.17 -22.54
C MET A 414 -5.90 -29.60 -21.99
N TYR A 415 -6.40 -29.78 -20.77
CA TYR A 415 -6.32 -31.06 -20.05
C TYR A 415 -7.56 -31.96 -20.21
N ASN A 416 -8.74 -31.38 -20.45
CA ASN A 416 -9.97 -32.14 -20.72
C ASN A 416 -10.73 -31.52 -21.91
N PRO A 417 -10.23 -31.67 -23.14
CA PRO A 417 -10.87 -31.10 -24.32
C PRO A 417 -12.19 -31.79 -24.67
N LYS A 418 -13.14 -31.01 -25.21
CA LYS A 418 -14.35 -31.55 -25.84
C LYS A 418 -13.98 -32.51 -26.98
N GLY A 419 -14.41 -33.76 -26.90
CA GLY A 419 -14.12 -34.78 -27.93
C GLY A 419 -12.86 -35.62 -27.66
N GLY A 420 -12.28 -35.54 -26.46
CA GLY A 420 -11.32 -36.51 -25.94
C GLY A 420 -9.85 -36.10 -26.02
N ASP A 421 -9.02 -36.83 -25.28
CA ASP A 421 -7.59 -36.60 -25.02
C ASP A 421 -6.72 -36.30 -26.26
N LYS A 422 -7.10 -36.79 -27.44
CA LYS A 422 -6.42 -36.50 -28.72
C LYS A 422 -6.29 -35.01 -29.06
N TYR A 423 -7.03 -34.11 -28.41
CA TYR A 423 -6.95 -32.66 -28.58
C TYR A 423 -6.16 -31.96 -27.44
N GLU A 424 -5.56 -32.69 -26.51
CA GLU A 424 -4.77 -32.11 -25.43
C GLU A 424 -3.47 -31.45 -25.94
N PHE A 425 -3.06 -30.40 -25.25
CA PHE A 425 -1.79 -29.72 -25.47
C PHE A 425 -1.27 -29.01 -24.22
N ILE A 426 0.05 -28.74 -24.21
CA ILE A 426 0.75 -27.90 -23.22
C ILE A 426 1.55 -26.84 -23.96
N LYS A 427 1.49 -25.59 -23.51
CA LYS A 427 2.24 -24.46 -24.07
C LYS A 427 3.27 -23.93 -23.07
N LEU A 428 4.52 -23.90 -23.50
CA LEU A 428 5.64 -23.32 -22.78
C LEU A 428 5.97 -21.92 -23.33
N LYS A 429 6.48 -21.04 -22.47
CA LYS A 429 7.06 -19.75 -22.87
C LYS A 429 8.34 -19.46 -22.10
N ASN A 430 9.37 -19.02 -22.81
CA ASN A 430 10.53 -18.38 -22.19
C ASN A 430 10.16 -16.96 -21.78
N ILE A 431 10.02 -16.76 -20.48
CA ILE A 431 9.70 -15.47 -19.83
C ILE A 431 10.96 -14.79 -19.24
N GLY A 432 12.14 -15.40 -19.43
CA GLY A 432 13.42 -14.80 -19.11
C GLY A 432 13.78 -13.67 -20.08
N ASN A 433 15.06 -13.34 -20.24
CA ASN A 433 15.56 -12.29 -21.14
C ASN A 433 16.69 -12.78 -22.07
N ALA A 434 16.89 -14.09 -22.16
CA ALA A 434 17.93 -14.72 -22.98
C ALA A 434 17.45 -16.11 -23.47
N PRO A 435 18.03 -16.66 -24.55
CA PRO A 435 17.78 -18.04 -24.97
C PRO A 435 18.09 -19.05 -23.86
N ILE A 436 17.31 -20.13 -23.79
CA ILE A 436 17.48 -21.20 -22.79
C ILE A 436 17.75 -22.53 -23.50
N ASP A 437 18.83 -23.20 -23.08
CA ASP A 437 19.12 -24.56 -23.51
C ASP A 437 18.15 -25.54 -22.82
N MET A 438 17.37 -26.24 -23.63
CA MET A 438 16.37 -27.23 -23.24
C MET A 438 16.85 -28.66 -23.49
N SER A 439 18.12 -28.85 -23.85
CA SER A 439 18.69 -30.18 -24.14
C SER A 439 18.44 -31.15 -22.99
N TYR A 440 17.75 -32.25 -23.30
CA TYR A 440 17.42 -33.32 -22.35
C TYR A 440 16.56 -32.89 -21.14
N ALA A 441 15.97 -31.69 -21.19
CA ALA A 441 14.88 -31.37 -20.29
C ALA A 441 13.74 -32.38 -20.49
N HIS A 442 12.97 -32.63 -19.44
CA HIS A 442 11.90 -33.64 -19.47
C HIS A 442 10.74 -33.25 -18.58
N PHE A 443 9.58 -33.82 -18.87
CA PHE A 443 8.39 -33.65 -18.06
C PHE A 443 8.20 -34.80 -17.07
N GLU A 444 7.63 -34.47 -15.92
CA GLU A 444 6.88 -35.37 -15.05
C GLU A 444 5.39 -35.04 -15.21
N GLY A 445 4.55 -36.05 -15.43
CA GLY A 445 3.11 -35.94 -15.71
C GLY A 445 2.74 -36.26 -17.17
N ILE A 446 3.64 -36.02 -18.11
CA ILE A 446 3.56 -36.51 -19.50
C ILE A 446 4.90 -37.10 -19.92
N ASP A 447 4.89 -37.98 -20.92
CA ASP A 447 6.10 -38.62 -21.44
C ASP A 447 6.68 -37.78 -22.59
N TYR A 448 7.63 -36.89 -22.25
CA TYR A 448 8.39 -36.13 -23.24
C TYR A 448 9.78 -35.74 -22.73
N VAL A 449 10.79 -35.91 -23.59
CA VAL A 449 12.18 -35.48 -23.37
C VAL A 449 12.64 -34.68 -24.59
N PHE A 450 13.22 -33.50 -24.35
CA PHE A 450 13.73 -32.64 -25.41
C PHE A 450 15.05 -33.19 -25.97
N SER A 451 15.22 -33.10 -27.31
CA SER A 451 16.45 -33.54 -27.98
C SER A 451 17.63 -32.62 -27.67
N ALA A 452 18.85 -33.15 -27.80
CA ALA A 452 20.07 -32.35 -27.73
C ALA A 452 20.02 -31.17 -28.74
N GLY A 453 20.47 -30.00 -28.30
CA GLY A 453 20.48 -28.77 -29.11
C GLY A 453 19.13 -28.05 -29.18
N SER A 454 18.13 -28.47 -28.39
CA SER A 454 16.86 -27.73 -28.28
C SER A 454 17.11 -26.42 -27.56
N VAL A 455 16.89 -25.27 -28.22
CA VAL A 455 17.05 -23.94 -27.62
C VAL A 455 15.75 -23.16 -27.76
N LEU A 456 15.22 -22.69 -26.63
CA LEU A 456 14.01 -21.85 -26.58
C LEU A 456 14.42 -20.38 -26.46
N ASP A 457 14.26 -19.62 -27.53
CA ASP A 457 14.66 -18.21 -27.60
C ASP A 457 13.82 -17.32 -26.68
N TYR A 458 14.34 -16.13 -26.36
CA TYR A 458 13.63 -15.14 -25.55
C TYR A 458 12.25 -14.80 -26.12
N GLY A 459 11.21 -14.91 -25.29
CA GLY A 459 9.83 -14.63 -25.67
C GLY A 459 9.17 -15.72 -26.56
N GLN A 460 9.93 -16.70 -27.04
CA GLN A 460 9.43 -17.80 -27.86
C GLN A 460 8.48 -18.70 -27.07
N CYS A 461 7.51 -19.28 -27.77
CA CYS A 461 6.60 -20.29 -27.23
C CYS A 461 6.77 -21.62 -27.97
N TRP A 462 6.65 -22.73 -27.24
CA TRP A 462 6.55 -24.08 -27.80
C TRP A 462 5.25 -24.73 -27.36
N VAL A 463 4.54 -25.35 -28.31
CA VAL A 463 3.32 -26.12 -28.04
C VAL A 463 3.64 -27.60 -28.20
N LEU A 464 3.40 -28.39 -27.16
CA LEU A 464 3.49 -29.85 -27.20
C LEU A 464 2.07 -30.42 -27.27
N VAL A 465 1.82 -31.32 -28.22
CA VAL A 465 0.46 -31.82 -28.52
C VAL A 465 0.36 -33.33 -28.34
N LYS A 466 -0.83 -33.82 -28.00
CA LYS A 466 -1.08 -35.26 -27.90
C LYS A 466 -1.17 -35.95 -29.27
N ASN A 467 -1.76 -35.27 -30.24
CA ASN A 467 -1.92 -35.80 -31.61
C ASN A 467 -1.91 -34.69 -32.65
N ALA A 468 -0.89 -34.67 -33.49
CA ALA A 468 -0.70 -33.64 -34.53
C ALA A 468 -1.89 -33.51 -35.50
N LYS A 469 -2.46 -34.64 -35.95
CA LYS A 469 -3.57 -34.61 -36.91
C LYS A 469 -4.81 -33.94 -36.31
N PHE A 470 -5.23 -34.41 -35.13
CA PHE A 470 -6.43 -33.88 -34.47
C PHE A 470 -6.22 -32.47 -33.93
N PHE A 471 -5.00 -32.12 -33.53
CA PHE A 471 -4.67 -30.75 -33.15
C PHE A 471 -4.87 -29.79 -34.35
N ASN A 472 -4.30 -30.12 -35.51
CA ASN A 472 -4.41 -29.29 -36.72
C ASN A 472 -5.83 -29.22 -37.29
N GLU A 473 -6.70 -30.20 -37.02
CA GLU A 473 -8.11 -30.15 -37.40
C GLU A 473 -8.91 -29.11 -36.59
N ARG A 474 -8.40 -28.67 -35.44
CA ARG A 474 -9.14 -27.83 -34.50
C ARG A 474 -8.47 -26.49 -34.19
N TYR A 475 -7.16 -26.49 -33.99
CA TYR A 475 -6.41 -25.33 -33.54
C TYR A 475 -5.62 -24.77 -34.72
N GLU A 476 -5.80 -23.47 -35.00
CA GLU A 476 -5.05 -22.75 -36.03
C GLU A 476 -3.69 -22.28 -35.47
N ALA A 477 -2.85 -23.23 -35.07
CA ALA A 477 -1.54 -22.96 -34.48
C ALA A 477 -0.51 -24.01 -34.90
N ASP A 478 0.76 -23.60 -34.96
CA ASP A 478 1.88 -24.53 -35.10
C ASP A 478 2.18 -25.22 -33.76
N PHE A 479 2.66 -26.46 -33.83
CA PHE A 479 3.16 -27.18 -32.67
C PHE A 479 4.65 -27.53 -32.82
N PHE A 480 5.33 -27.61 -31.70
CA PHE A 480 6.75 -27.95 -31.61
C PHE A 480 6.98 -29.46 -31.62
N ALA A 481 6.23 -30.21 -30.80
CA ALA A 481 6.44 -31.64 -30.66
C ALA A 481 5.19 -32.42 -30.24
N ILE A 482 5.26 -33.74 -30.33
CA ILE A 482 4.22 -34.67 -29.91
C ILE A 482 4.68 -35.39 -28.63
N TYR A 483 3.86 -35.36 -27.57
CA TYR A 483 4.14 -36.07 -26.31
C TYR A 483 3.34 -37.39 -26.20
N GLN A 484 3.79 -38.30 -25.33
CA GLN A 484 3.08 -39.53 -24.98
C GLN A 484 2.51 -39.47 -23.54
N GLY A 485 1.63 -40.41 -23.17
CA GLY A 485 0.82 -40.29 -21.96
C GLY A 485 -0.36 -39.32 -22.14
N LYS A 486 -1.14 -39.05 -21.09
CA LYS A 486 -2.29 -38.13 -21.18
C LYS A 486 -2.37 -37.30 -19.92
N LEU A 487 -3.00 -36.13 -20.04
CA LEU A 487 -3.34 -35.31 -18.89
C LEU A 487 -4.51 -35.96 -18.11
N SER A 488 -4.47 -35.83 -16.79
CA SER A 488 -5.54 -36.25 -15.90
C SER A 488 -6.72 -35.31 -16.02
N ASN A 489 -7.89 -35.85 -16.37
CA ASN A 489 -9.15 -35.10 -16.37
C ASN A 489 -9.57 -34.61 -14.97
N LYS A 490 -8.95 -35.15 -13.90
CA LYS A 490 -9.27 -34.81 -12.50
C LYS A 490 -8.21 -33.92 -11.84
N GLY A 491 -7.33 -33.31 -12.62
CA GLY A 491 -6.17 -32.63 -12.07
C GLY A 491 -4.96 -33.52 -11.82
N GLU A 492 -3.79 -32.90 -11.87
CA GLU A 492 -2.49 -33.46 -11.47
C GLU A 492 -1.45 -32.35 -11.31
N LYS A 493 -0.18 -32.73 -11.08
CA LYS A 493 0.95 -31.80 -11.08
C LYS A 493 1.86 -32.12 -12.27
N ILE A 494 2.01 -31.17 -13.18
CA ILE A 494 2.96 -31.22 -14.29
C ILE A 494 4.23 -30.49 -13.88
N THR A 495 5.39 -31.11 -14.06
CA THR A 495 6.68 -30.52 -13.73
C THR A 495 7.64 -30.67 -14.89
N LEU A 496 8.20 -29.57 -15.37
CA LEU A 496 9.30 -29.55 -16.33
C LEU A 496 10.62 -29.49 -15.55
N LYS A 497 11.54 -30.41 -15.83
CA LYS A 497 12.86 -30.49 -15.21
C LYS A 497 13.98 -30.40 -16.24
N ASP A 498 15.12 -29.88 -15.84
CA ASP A 498 16.35 -29.94 -16.63
C ASP A 498 17.00 -31.34 -16.58
N ILE A 499 18.12 -31.51 -17.30
CA ILE A 499 18.90 -32.75 -17.31
C ILE A 499 19.46 -33.14 -15.93
N SER A 500 19.64 -32.17 -15.02
CA SER A 500 20.17 -32.39 -13.67
C SER A 500 19.06 -32.66 -12.64
N GLY A 501 17.79 -32.65 -13.07
CA GLY A 501 16.63 -32.86 -12.21
C GLY A 501 16.12 -31.60 -11.50
N ASN A 502 16.67 -30.42 -11.80
CA ASN A 502 16.15 -29.17 -11.25
C ASN A 502 14.83 -28.81 -11.92
N VAL A 503 13.89 -28.27 -11.16
CA VAL A 503 12.60 -27.82 -11.68
C VAL A 503 12.79 -26.53 -12.49
N LEU A 504 12.35 -26.52 -13.74
CA LEU A 504 12.33 -25.33 -14.61
C LEU A 504 10.96 -24.65 -14.63
N SER A 505 9.89 -25.43 -14.45
CA SER A 505 8.51 -24.95 -14.35
C SER A 505 7.65 -26.02 -13.69
N SER A 506 6.65 -25.63 -12.91
CA SER A 506 5.72 -26.61 -12.32
C SER A 506 4.35 -25.99 -12.14
N VAL A 507 3.32 -26.76 -12.48
CA VAL A 507 1.93 -26.35 -12.34
C VAL A 507 1.09 -27.49 -11.78
N ARG A 508 0.23 -27.17 -10.81
CA ARG A 508 -0.81 -28.07 -10.33
C ARG A 508 -2.15 -27.55 -10.84
N TYR A 509 -2.97 -28.43 -11.37
CA TYR A 509 -4.34 -28.11 -11.79
C TYR A 509 -5.34 -29.11 -11.23
N ASP A 510 -6.62 -28.71 -11.23
CA ASP A 510 -7.76 -29.47 -10.70
C ASP A 510 -9.02 -29.23 -11.56
N ASP A 511 -10.03 -30.09 -11.42
CA ASP A 511 -11.35 -29.96 -12.06
C ASP A 511 -12.46 -29.46 -11.12
N ASP A 512 -12.16 -29.30 -9.83
CA ASP A 512 -13.07 -28.78 -8.79
C ASP A 512 -12.46 -27.58 -8.02
N ASN A 513 -13.01 -27.15 -6.88
CA ASN A 513 -12.42 -26.18 -5.94
C ASN A 513 -12.02 -24.83 -6.57
N GLY A 514 -12.89 -24.28 -7.42
CA GLY A 514 -12.68 -22.96 -7.99
C GLY A 514 -11.78 -22.94 -9.23
N TRP A 515 -11.69 -24.03 -10.00
CA TRP A 515 -11.15 -24.09 -11.35
C TRP A 515 -12.22 -23.92 -12.45
N ALA A 516 -11.80 -23.57 -13.68
CA ALA A 516 -12.70 -23.21 -14.78
C ALA A 516 -13.53 -24.40 -15.26
N LEU A 517 -14.82 -24.40 -14.91
CA LEU A 517 -15.79 -25.41 -15.37
C LEU A 517 -15.96 -25.44 -16.89
N SER A 518 -15.47 -24.43 -17.62
CA SER A 518 -15.44 -24.45 -19.09
C SER A 518 -14.20 -25.15 -19.66
N SER A 519 -13.12 -25.23 -18.88
CA SER A 519 -11.92 -25.99 -19.22
C SER A 519 -12.02 -27.48 -18.90
N ASP A 520 -13.03 -27.86 -18.11
CA ASP A 520 -13.40 -29.25 -17.86
C ASP A 520 -14.43 -29.75 -18.90
N GLY A 521 -13.95 -30.22 -20.05
CA GLY A 521 -14.78 -30.91 -21.06
C GLY A 521 -15.64 -30.02 -21.94
N LYS A 522 -15.72 -28.70 -21.69
CA LYS A 522 -16.58 -27.77 -22.46
C LYS A 522 -15.86 -27.03 -23.58
N GLY A 523 -14.52 -27.04 -23.59
CA GLY A 523 -13.72 -26.66 -24.76
C GLY A 523 -12.67 -25.57 -24.54
N ASP A 524 -12.57 -24.98 -23.33
CA ASP A 524 -11.59 -23.94 -23.03
C ASP A 524 -10.27 -24.53 -22.51
N SER A 525 -9.14 -23.89 -22.76
CA SER A 525 -7.87 -24.21 -22.10
C SER A 525 -7.77 -23.51 -20.75
N LEU A 526 -6.93 -24.05 -19.87
CA LEU A 526 -6.41 -23.30 -18.73
C LEU A 526 -5.30 -22.37 -19.20
N VAL A 527 -5.35 -21.10 -18.81
CA VAL A 527 -4.35 -20.08 -19.16
C VAL A 527 -3.76 -19.49 -17.87
N VAL A 528 -2.49 -19.08 -17.91
CA VAL A 528 -1.84 -18.42 -16.78
C VAL A 528 -2.42 -17.02 -16.56
N ILE A 529 -2.68 -16.66 -15.29
CA ILE A 529 -2.89 -15.28 -14.86
C ILE A 529 -1.64 -14.84 -14.09
N GLN A 530 -1.19 -13.60 -14.31
CA GLN A 530 -0.29 -12.95 -13.37
C GLN A 530 -1.09 -12.36 -12.21
N GLU A 531 -0.99 -12.97 -11.03
CA GLU A 531 -1.27 -12.31 -9.77
C GLU A 531 0.02 -12.26 -8.93
N HIS A 532 0.39 -11.07 -8.46
CA HIS A 532 1.43 -10.88 -7.44
C HIS A 532 2.78 -11.57 -7.70
N GLY A 533 3.20 -11.68 -8.97
CA GLY A 533 4.54 -12.17 -9.32
C GLY A 533 4.77 -13.69 -9.22
N ASN A 534 3.73 -14.48 -8.94
CA ASN A 534 3.77 -15.95 -9.03
C ASN A 534 2.99 -16.43 -10.27
N LEU A 535 3.51 -17.45 -10.96
CA LEU A 535 2.82 -18.10 -12.08
C LEU A 535 1.84 -19.14 -11.53
N GLY A 536 0.54 -18.90 -11.70
CA GLY A 536 -0.53 -19.89 -11.48
C GLY A 536 -1.46 -19.93 -12.68
N LEU A 537 -2.15 -21.04 -12.89
CA LEU A 537 -3.29 -21.12 -13.81
C LEU A 537 -4.56 -20.71 -13.05
N CYS A 538 -5.35 -19.77 -13.58
CA CYS A 538 -6.66 -19.39 -13.04
C CYS A 538 -7.53 -18.77 -14.15
N HIS A 539 -8.82 -18.57 -13.88
CA HIS A 539 -9.90 -18.19 -14.81
C HIS A 539 -9.80 -16.79 -15.44
N LYS A 540 -10.09 -16.69 -16.73
CA LYS A 540 -10.63 -15.44 -17.30
C LYS A 540 -11.93 -15.71 -18.04
N PRO A 541 -13.06 -15.04 -17.70
CA PRO A 541 -14.18 -14.92 -18.62
C PRO A 541 -13.72 -14.10 -19.83
N LEU A 542 -14.12 -14.54 -21.03
CA LEU A 542 -13.98 -13.76 -22.26
C LEU A 542 -14.72 -12.41 -22.10
N HIS A 543 -13.96 -11.32 -22.13
CA HIS A 543 -14.38 -10.05 -22.71
C HIS A 543 -13.43 -9.71 -23.85
#